data_AF-A0A9D8J4V6-F1
#
_entry.id   AF-A0A9D8J4V6-F1
#
_cell.length_a   1.000
_cell.length_b   1.000
_cell.length_c   1.000
_cell.angle_alpha   90.00
_cell.angle_beta   90.00
_cell.angle_gamma   90.00
#
_symmetry.space_group_name_H-M   'P 1'
#
loop_
_entity.id
_entity.type
_entity.pdbx_description
1 polymer ?
#
loop_
_entity_poly.entity_id
_entity_poly.type
_entity_poly.pdbx_seq_one_letter_code
_entity_poly.pdbx_strand_id
1 'polypeptide(L)' 'MTRKQFFYLLITFYALFVVMLGAYTRLSDSGLGCPDWPGCYGQITVASTSTAIQKANSLYPNAPIEQRKAWPEMIHR' A
#
# COMPACT_ATOMS: atom_id res chain seq x y z
N MET A 1 -19.35 25.30 15.65
CA MET A 1 -19.16 24.23 14.64
C MET A 1 -20.21 23.17 14.90
N THR A 2 -21.09 22.87 13.94
CA THR A 2 -22.15 21.85 14.12
C THR A 2 -21.58 20.44 14.00
N ARG A 3 -22.26 19.43 14.57
CA ARG A 3 -21.84 18.01 14.49
C ARG A 3 -21.62 17.56 13.04
N LYS A 4 -22.43 18.09 12.09
CA LYS A 4 -22.31 17.82 10.65
C LYS A 4 -21.05 18.43 10.04
N GLN A 5 -20.74 19.70 10.37
CA GLN A 5 -19.52 20.36 9.90
C GLN A 5 -18.26 19.61 10.32
N PHE A 6 -18.23 19.07 11.55
CA PHE A 6 -17.11 18.26 12.01
C PHE A 6 -16.92 17.00 11.16
N PHE A 7 -18.00 16.26 10.83
CA PHE A 7 -17.91 15.10 9.94
C PHE A 7 -17.40 15.44 8.54
N TYR A 8 -17.85 16.56 7.95
CA TYR A 8 -17.35 17.00 6.65
C TYR A 8 -15.87 17.35 6.65
N LEU A 9 -15.37 17.98 7.72
CA LEU A 9 -13.95 18.25 7.88
C LEU A 9 -13.12 16.97 8.00
N LEU A 10 -13.59 15.99 8.76
CA LEU A 10 -12.91 14.69 8.88
C LEU A 10 -12.82 13.96 7.54
N ILE A 11 -13.92 13.90 6.78
CA ILE A 11 -13.94 13.26 5.46
C ILE A 11 -13.01 13.98 4.49
N THR A 12 -13.03 15.32 4.49
CA THR A 12 -12.15 16.12 3.63
C THR A 12 -10.68 15.89 3.98
N PHE A 13 -10.33 15.87 5.27
CA PHE A 13 -8.98 15.60 5.73
C PHE A 13 -8.53 14.18 5.37
N TYR A 14 -9.41 13.19 5.52
CA TYR A 14 -9.11 11.81 5.14
C TYR A 14 -8.89 11.67 3.63
N ALA A 15 -9.72 12.29 2.81
CA ALA A 15 -9.55 12.29 1.36
C ALA A 15 -8.21 12.93 0.94
N LEU A 16 -7.85 14.08 1.54
CA LEU A 16 -6.56 14.73 1.31
C LEU A 16 -5.39 13.83 1.72
N PHE A 17 -5.50 13.13 2.84
CA PHE A 17 -4.49 12.18 3.30
C PHE A 17 -4.26 11.04 2.30
N VAL A 18 -5.34 10.43 1.80
CA VAL A 18 -5.26 9.36 0.79
C VAL A 18 -4.63 9.86 -0.52
N VAL A 19 -4.98 11.07 -0.96
CA VAL A 19 -4.37 11.71 -2.15
C VAL A 19 -2.87 11.93 -1.96
N MET A 20 -2.44 12.40 -0.78
CA MET A 20 -1.02 12.59 -0.47
C MET A 20 -0.26 11.26 -0.42
N LEU A 21 -0.86 10.19 0.13
CA LEU A 21 -0.27 8.85 0.09
C LEU A 21 -0.09 8.37 -1.35
N GLY A 22 -1.04 8.64 -2.24
CA GLY A 22 -0.92 8.28 -3.66
C GLY A 22 0.19 9.02 -4.36
N ALA A 23 0.31 10.33 -4.11
CA ALA A 23 1.43 11.12 -4.58
C ALA A 23 2.76 10.56 -4.07
N TYR A 24 2.84 10.19 -2.79
CA TYR A 24 4.03 9.58 -2.20
C TYR A 24 4.38 8.23 -2.86
N THR A 25 3.42 7.34 -3.09
CA THR A 25 3.63 6.05 -3.77
C THR A 25 4.19 6.26 -5.18
N ARG A 26 3.73 7.29 -5.90
CA ARG A 26 4.27 7.66 -7.21
C ARG A 26 5.69 8.22 -7.13
N LEU A 27 5.94 9.17 -6.23
CA LEU A 27 7.24 9.85 -6.09
C LEU A 27 8.34 8.94 -5.55
N SER A 28 7.97 7.92 -4.76
CA SER A 28 8.90 6.91 -4.24
C SER A 28 9.12 5.73 -5.20
N ASP A 29 8.58 5.79 -6.42
CA ASP A 29 8.64 4.72 -7.42
C ASP A 29 8.11 3.37 -6.88
N SER A 30 7.09 3.46 -6.02
CA SER A 30 6.49 2.32 -5.32
C SER A 30 5.24 1.78 -6.02
N GLY A 31 4.76 2.41 -7.09
CA GLY A 31 3.49 2.05 -7.76
C GLY A 31 3.47 0.69 -8.50
N LEU A 32 4.52 -0.11 -8.36
CA LEU A 32 4.68 -1.47 -8.91
C LEU A 32 5.35 -2.41 -7.87
N GLY A 33 5.24 -2.11 -6.58
CA GLY A 33 5.79 -2.91 -5.49
C GLY A 33 5.03 -4.22 -5.22
N CYS A 34 3.75 -4.30 -5.56
CA CYS A 34 2.88 -5.46 -5.41
C CYS A 34 2.38 -5.96 -6.79
N PRO A 35 2.67 -7.22 -7.19
CA PRO A 35 2.35 -7.76 -8.52
C PRO A 35 0.86 -8.10 -8.71
N ASP A 36 0.10 -8.21 -7.63
CA ASP A 36 -1.31 -8.59 -7.57
C ASP A 36 -2.11 -7.57 -6.73
N TRP A 37 -3.44 -7.64 -6.81
CA TRP A 37 -4.42 -6.88 -6.03
C TRP A 37 -5.67 -7.76 -5.88
N PRO A 38 -6.43 -7.77 -4.76
CA PRO A 38 -6.37 -6.88 -3.58
C PRO A 38 -5.29 -7.23 -2.55
N GLY A 39 -4.53 -8.30 -2.77
CA GLY A 39 -3.38 -8.69 -1.94
C GLY A 39 -2.05 -8.10 -2.41
N CYS A 40 -0.97 -8.62 -1.84
CA CYS A 40 0.41 -8.39 -2.26
C CYS A 40 1.20 -9.71 -2.09
N TYR A 41 1.72 -10.24 -3.19
CA TYR A 41 2.36 -11.56 -3.29
C TYR A 41 1.45 -12.73 -2.89
N GLY A 42 0.16 -12.67 -3.24
CA GLY A 42 -0.82 -13.70 -2.91
C GLY A 42 -1.14 -13.78 -1.41
N GLN A 43 -0.85 -12.72 -0.65
CA GLN A 43 -1.19 -12.53 0.76
C GLN A 43 -2.05 -11.27 0.92
N ILE A 44 -2.88 -11.19 1.97
CA ILE A 44 -3.72 -10.00 2.22
C ILE A 44 -2.89 -8.77 2.62
N THR A 45 -1.66 -8.95 3.08
CA THR A 45 -0.74 -7.87 3.45
C THR A 45 0.68 -8.19 2.97
N VAL A 46 1.58 -7.21 3.02
CA VAL A 46 2.99 -7.40 2.63
C VAL A 46 3.67 -8.42 3.54
N ALA A 47 4.31 -9.42 2.93
CA ALA A 47 5.05 -10.45 3.66
C ALA A 47 6.20 -9.83 4.49
N SER A 48 6.21 -10.12 5.80
CA SER A 48 7.15 -9.56 6.78
C SER A 48 8.10 -10.59 7.39
N THR A 49 7.75 -11.88 7.38
CA THR A 49 8.59 -12.95 7.91
C THR A 49 9.52 -13.51 6.83
N SER A 50 10.70 -13.99 7.23
CA SER A 50 11.67 -14.58 6.30
C SER A 50 11.07 -15.74 5.50
N THR A 51 10.25 -16.58 6.13
CA THR A 51 9.56 -17.70 5.47
C THR A 51 8.53 -17.24 4.45
N ALA A 52 7.75 -16.21 4.76
CA ALA A 52 6.78 -15.64 3.83
C ALA A 52 7.46 -14.90 2.67
N ILE A 53 8.55 -14.19 2.92
CA ILE A 53 9.38 -13.53 1.90
C ILE A 53 9.98 -14.56 0.94
N GLN A 54 10.55 -15.66 1.45
CA GLN A 54 11.09 -16.73 0.61
C GLN A 54 10.00 -17.38 -0.25
N LYS A 55 8.82 -17.62 0.34
CA LYS A 55 7.67 -18.15 -0.40
C LYS A 55 7.17 -17.16 -1.46
N ALA A 56 7.11 -15.87 -1.16
CA ALA A 56 6.73 -14.84 -2.13
C ALA A 56 7.73 -14.80 -3.29
N ASN A 57 9.03 -14.79 -3.01
CA ASN A 57 10.08 -14.79 -4.03
C ASN A 57 10.10 -16.06 -4.89
N SER A 58 9.73 -17.22 -4.33
CA SER A 58 9.65 -18.46 -5.10
C SER A 58 8.42 -18.50 -6.02
N LEU A 59 7.30 -17.89 -5.60
CA LEU A 59 6.08 -17.80 -6.40
C LEU A 59 6.17 -16.71 -7.48
N TYR A 60 6.93 -15.63 -7.22
CA TYR A 60 7.09 -14.48 -8.10
C TYR A 60 8.57 -14.26 -8.47
N PRO A 61 9.20 -15.16 -9.24
CA PRO A 61 10.65 -15.14 -9.49
C PRO A 61 11.12 -13.91 -10.30
N ASN A 62 10.23 -13.32 -11.10
CA ASN A 62 10.54 -12.14 -11.93
C ASN A 62 10.28 -10.80 -11.22
N ALA A 63 9.72 -10.84 -10.01
CA ALA A 63 9.38 -9.67 -9.22
C ALA A 63 9.70 -9.98 -7.74
N PRO A 64 10.98 -9.96 -7.32
CA PRO A 64 11.31 -10.22 -5.93
C PRO A 64 10.74 -9.12 -5.01
N ILE A 65 10.33 -9.50 -3.81
CA ILE A 65 9.69 -8.58 -2.86
C ILE A 65 10.66 -7.49 -2.40
N GLU A 66 10.32 -6.25 -2.74
CA GLU A 66 10.94 -5.06 -2.21
C GLU A 66 10.01 -4.41 -1.18
N GLN A 67 10.21 -4.72 0.11
CA GLN A 67 9.32 -4.20 1.17
C GLN A 67 9.18 -2.68 1.17
N ARG A 68 10.24 -1.94 0.81
CA ARG A 68 10.22 -0.47 0.72
C ARG A 68 9.27 0.06 -0.36
N LYS A 69 8.96 -0.73 -1.38
CA LYS A 69 8.00 -0.40 -2.44
C LYS A 69 6.63 -1.02 -2.19
N ALA A 70 6.59 -2.26 -1.71
CA ALA A 70 5.36 -3.00 -1.46
C ALA A 70 4.48 -2.34 -0.38
N TRP A 71 5.07 -1.84 0.71
CA TRP A 71 4.30 -1.21 1.80
C TRP A 71 3.63 0.10 1.41
N PRO A 72 4.32 1.09 0.81
CA PRO A 72 3.67 2.32 0.35
C PRO A 72 2.53 2.06 -0.63
N GLU A 73 2.70 1.08 -1.53
CA GLU A 73 1.64 0.72 -2.46
C GLU A 73 0.45 0.06 -1.76
N MET A 74 0.69 -0.93 -0.89
CA MET A 74 -0.36 -1.63 -0.15
C MET A 74 -1.16 -0.71 0.78
N ILE A 75 -0.52 0.28 1.41
CA ILE A 75 -1.20 1.24 2.31
C ILE A 75 -2.04 2.26 1.54
N HIS A 76 -1.61 2.64 0.33
CA HIS A 76 -2.33 3.61 -0.49
C HIS A 76 -3.54 3.01 -1.21
N ARG A 77 -3.47 1.72 -1.58
CA ARG A 77 -4.55 0.96 -2.22
C ARG A 77 -5.78 0.81 -1.32
#